data_AF-A0A7J9BRQ5-F1
#
_entry.id   AF-A0A7J9BRQ5-F1
#
_cell.length_a   1.000
_cell.length_b   1.000
_cell.length_c   1.000
_cell.angle_alpha   90.00
_cell.angle_beta   90.00
_cell.angle_gamma   90.00
#
_symmetry.space_group_name_H-M   'P 1'
#
loop_
_entity.id
_entity.type
_entity.pdbx_description
1 polymer ?
#
loop_
_entity_poly.entity_id
_entity_poly.type
_entity_poly.pdbx_seq_one_letter_code
_entity_poly.pdbx_strand_id
1 'polypeptide(L)' 'MSKMNIASFYAPTFPGTCVCLNTDGVVQTNTGFSAVGGVIQDVMMKWVLGYNRFLGKSSVFVVELWGILNGLLLLQ' A
#
# COMPACT_ATOMS: atom_id res chain seq x y z
N MET A 1 -16.38 -5.00 -7.69
CA MET A 1 -14.93 -4.94 -7.45
C MET A 1 -14.35 -3.98 -8.48
N SER A 2 -14.18 -2.69 -8.15
CA SER A 2 -13.32 -1.84 -8.97
C SER A 2 -11.90 -2.04 -8.44
N LYS A 3 -11.09 -2.78 -9.19
CA LYS A 3 -9.65 -2.90 -8.94
C LYS A 3 -8.96 -1.80 -9.75
N MET A 4 -8.24 -0.92 -9.08
CA MET A 4 -7.33 0.03 -9.72
C MET A 4 -5.93 -0.27 -9.18
N ASN A 5 -5.12 -0.92 -10.00
CA ASN A 5 -3.70 -1.25 -9.79
C ASN A 5 -2.90 -0.23 -10.64
N ILE A 6 -1.73 0.33 -10.32
CA ILE A 6 -0.64 0.11 -9.37
C ILE A 6 -0.01 1.50 -9.18
N ALA A 7 0.32 1.90 -7.96
CA ALA A 7 1.23 3.02 -7.74
C ALA A 7 2.52 2.46 -7.13
N SER A 8 3.55 2.30 -7.96
CA SER A 8 4.89 1.91 -7.50
C SER A 8 5.67 3.18 -7.15
N PHE A 9 6.00 3.34 -5.87
CA PHE A 9 6.83 4.46 -5.41
C PHE A 9 8.23 3.98 -5.06
N TYR A 10 9.23 4.75 -5.48
CA TYR A 10 10.61 4.57 -5.07
C TYR A 10 10.89 5.49 -3.88
N ALA A 11 11.15 4.91 -2.72
CA ALA A 11 11.61 5.66 -1.56
C ALA A 11 13.11 5.41 -1.35
N PRO A 12 13.94 6.46 -1.21
CA PRO A 12 15.31 6.28 -0.75
C PRO A 12 15.27 5.92 0.74
N THR A 13 15.66 4.69 1.06
CA THR A 13 16.10 4.32 2.41
C THR A 13 17.57 4.77 2.57
N PHE A 14 18.07 4.92 3.81
CA PHE A 14 19.47 5.15 4.22
C PHE A 14 20.55 5.20 3.10
N PRO A 15 21.49 6.16 3.12
CA PRO A 15 22.05 6.78 1.91
C PRO A 15 22.48 5.76 0.83
N GLY A 16 21.60 5.56 -0.17
CA GLY A 16 21.92 4.86 -1.42
C GLY A 16 20.97 3.73 -1.85
N THR A 17 20.04 3.25 -1.01
CA THR A 17 19.15 2.13 -1.38
C THR A 17 17.71 2.55 -1.64
N CYS A 18 17.23 2.37 -2.87
CA CYS A 18 15.81 2.52 -3.21
C CYS A 18 15.04 1.23 -2.91
N VAL A 19 13.78 1.39 -2.50
CA VAL A 19 12.81 0.29 -2.40
C VAL A 19 11.56 0.63 -3.19
N CYS A 20 10.86 -0.40 -3.67
CA CYS A 20 9.57 -0.29 -4.34
C CYS A 20 8.45 -0.55 -3.34
N LEU A 21 7.51 0.38 -3.22
CA LEU A 21 6.27 0.20 -2.45
C LEU A 21 5.10 -0.08 -3.41
N ASN A 22 4.47 -1.25 -3.31
CA ASN A 22 3.25 -1.62 -4.03
C ASN A 22 2.09 -1.75 -3.04
N THR A 23 0.97 -1.09 -3.31
CA THR A 23 -0.19 -1.04 -2.40
C THR A 23 -1.47 -1.42 -3.14
N ASP A 24 -2.42 -2.03 -2.44
CA ASP A 24 -3.76 -2.31 -2.95
C ASP A 24 -4.81 -2.13 -1.85
N GLY A 25 -5.94 -1.55 -2.24
CA GLY A 25 -7.09 -1.31 -1.40
C GLY A 25 -8.27 -2.20 -1.75
N VAL A 26 -9.06 -2.57 -0.74
CA VAL A 26 -10.35 -3.23 -0.95
C VAL A 26 -11.46 -2.52 -0.19
N VAL A 27 -12.61 -2.35 -0.87
CA VAL A 27 -13.88 -1.93 -0.26
C VAL A 27 -14.96 -2.95 -0.62
N GLN A 28 -15.60 -3.52 0.38
CA GLN A 28 -16.75 -4.41 0.24
C GLN A 28 -17.99 -3.58 -0.09
N THR A 29 -18.63 -3.86 -1.23
CA THR A 29 -19.74 -3.06 -1.76
C THR A 29 -20.98 -3.04 -0.87
N ASN A 30 -21.25 -4.13 -0.15
CA ASN A 30 -22.50 -4.28 0.61
C ASN A 30 -22.42 -3.60 1.99
N THR A 31 -21.26 -3.66 2.63
CA THR A 31 -21.06 -3.14 3.99
C THR A 31 -20.34 -1.79 4.00
N GLY A 32 -19.62 -1.47 2.93
CA GLY A 32 -18.66 -0.38 2.85
C GLY A 32 -17.36 -0.67 3.61
N PHE A 33 -17.20 -1.86 4.21
CA PHE A 33 -15.99 -2.19 4.95
C PHE A 33 -14.79 -2.27 4.04
N SER A 34 -13.66 -1.82 4.57
CA SER A 34 -12.48 -1.58 3.80
C SER A 34 -11.22 -1.96 4.54
N ALA A 35 -10.25 -2.41 3.77
CA ALA A 35 -8.93 -2.73 4.24
C ALA A 35 -7.92 -2.35 3.16
N VAL A 36 -6.69 -2.14 3.57
CA VAL A 36 -5.59 -1.87 2.66
C VAL A 36 -4.43 -2.78 2.98
N GLY A 37 -3.60 -3.06 1.99
CA GLY A 37 -2.35 -3.77 2.18
C GLY A 37 -1.31 -3.36 1.16
N GLY A 38 -0.10 -3.86 1.35
CA GLY A 38 0.97 -3.60 0.42
C GLY A 38 2.22 -4.41 0.72
N VAL A 39 3.15 -4.35 -0.22
CA VAL A 39 4.42 -5.05 -0.22
C VAL A 39 5.51 -4.06 -0.56
N ILE A 40 6.55 -4.05 0.26
CA ILE A 40 7.82 -3.35 0.04
C ILE A 40 8.80 -4.37 -0.53
N GLN A 41 9.43 -4.01 -1.64
CA GLN A 41 10.39 -4.84 -2.34
C GLN A 41 11.72 -4.09 -2.55
N ASP A 42 12.82 -4.84 -2.62
CA ASP A 42 14.10 -4.26 -3.02
C ASP A 42 14.14 -4.00 -4.54
N VAL A 43 15.25 -3.41 -5.02
CA VAL A 43 15.48 -3.14 -6.45
C VAL A 43 15.48 -4.40 -7.34
N MET A 44 15.61 -5.59 -6.75
CA MET A 44 15.57 -6.89 -7.42
C MET A 44 14.18 -7.55 -7.31
N MET A 45 13.16 -6.77 -6.92
CA MET A 45 11.78 -7.23 -6.67
C MET A 45 11.67 -8.33 -5.60
N LYS A 46 12.67 -8.46 -4.72
CA LYS A 46 12.58 -9.38 -3.59
C LYS A 46 11.73 -8.75 -2.50
N TRP A 47 10.81 -9.55 -1.96
CA TRP A 47 9.98 -9.12 -0.85
C TRP A 47 10.83 -8.81 0.38
N VAL A 48 10.75 -7.57 0.87
CA VAL A 48 11.39 -7.10 2.10
C VAL A 48 10.41 -7.11 3.26
N LEU A 49 9.24 -6.48 3.09
CA LEU A 49 8.22 -6.34 4.13
C LEU A 49 6.83 -6.27 3.53
N GLY A 50 5.83 -6.82 4.21
CA GLY A 50 4.41 -6.71 3.83
C GLY A 50 3.59 -6.13 4.96
N TYR A 51 2.50 -5.44 4.64
CA TYR A 51 1.61 -4.85 5.63
C TYR A 51 0.15 -4.96 5.21
N ASN A 52 -0.74 -4.89 6.20
CA ASN A 52 -2.17 -4.73 6.00
C ASN A 52 -2.79 -3.94 7.16
N ARG A 53 -3.91 -3.27 6.89
CA ARG A 53 -4.66 -2.49 7.86
C ARG A 53 -6.15 -2.49 7.53
N PHE A 54 -6.97 -2.83 8.53
CA PHE A 54 -8.42 -2.62 8.45
C PHE A 54 -8.75 -1.14 8.70
N LEU A 55 -9.58 -0.54 7.84
CA LEU A 55 -9.92 0.89 7.86
C LEU A 55 -11.37 1.17 8.27
N GLY A 56 -12.19 0.14 8.52
CA GLY A 56 -13.62 0.33 8.76
C GLY A 56 -14.34 0.71 7.46
N LYS A 57 -15.30 1.65 7.50
CA LYS A 57 -16.03 2.07 6.30
C LYS A 57 -15.32 3.21 5.59
N SER A 58 -14.94 3.01 4.33
CA SER A 58 -14.22 4.02 3.54
C SER A 58 -14.63 3.97 2.07
N SER A 59 -14.40 5.06 1.33
CA SER A 59 -14.48 5.05 -0.13
C SER A 59 -13.22 4.43 -0.74
N VAL A 60 -13.33 3.92 -1.97
CA VAL A 60 -12.19 3.32 -2.69
C VAL A 60 -10.99 4.28 -2.73
N PHE A 61 -11.25 5.55 -3.03
CA PHE A 61 -10.21 6.59 -3.07
C PHE A 61 -9.48 6.75 -1.73
N VAL A 62 -10.20 6.74 -0.61
CA VAL A 62 -9.61 6.87 0.73
C VAL A 62 -8.75 5.66 1.09
N VAL A 63 -9.18 4.45 0.69
CA VAL A 63 -8.40 3.23 0.96
C VAL A 63 -7.05 3.26 0.26
N GLU A 64 -7.01 3.64 -1.01
CA GLU A 64 -5.75 3.73 -1.77
C GLU A 64 -4.77 4.72 -1.14
N LEU A 65 -5.25 5.91 -0.75
CA LEU A 65 -4.42 6.92 -0.08
C LEU A 65 -3.87 6.42 1.26
N TRP A 66 -4.68 5.71 2.03
CA TRP A 66 -4.21 5.10 3.28
C TRP A 66 -3.17 4.02 3.02
N GLY A 67 -3.28 3.26 1.92
CA GLY A 67 -2.28 2.28 1.52
C GLY A 67 -0.92 2.91 1.34
N ILE A 68 -0.85 3.94 0.51
CA ILE A 68 0.38 4.70 0.25
C ILE A 68 0.94 5.28 1.55
N LEU A 69 0.10 5.96 2.35
CA LEU A 69 0.54 6.56 3.60
C LEU A 69 1.09 5.52 4.60
N ASN A 70 0.40 4.40 4.79
CA ASN A 70 0.87 3.36 5.71
C ASN A 70 2.20 2.75 5.23
N GLY A 71 2.34 2.52 3.92
CA GLY A 71 3.58 2.00 3.35
C GLY A 71 4.74 2.98 3.51
N LEU A 72 4.51 4.28 3.28
CA LEU A 72 5.53 5.32 3.46
C LEU A 72 5.96 5.48 4.93
N LEU A 73 5.02 5.38 5.88
CA LEU A 73 5.33 5.45 7.32
C LEU A 73 6.19 4.27 7.80
N LEU A 74 6.11 3.11 7.13
CA LEU A 74 6.99 1.97 7.41
C LEU A 74 8.41 2.13 6.84
N LEU A 75 8.64 3.12 5.97
CA LEU A 75 9.90 3.39 5.31
C LEU A 75 10.68 4.58 5.90
N GLN A 76 10.12 5.25 6.91
CA GLN A 76 10.77 6.32 7.68
C GLN A 76 11.69 5.76 8.76
#